data_AF-A0A849E5G5-F1
#
_entry.id   AF-A0A849E5G5-F1
#
_cell.length_a   1.000
_cell.length_b   1.000
_cell.length_c   1.000
_cell.angle_alpha   90.00
_cell.angle_beta   90.00
_cell.angle_gamma   90.00
#
_symmetry.space_group_name_H-M   'P 1'
#
loop_
_entity.id
_entity.type
_entity.pdbx_description
1 polymer ?
#
loop_
_entity_poly.entity_id
_entity_poly.type
_entity_poly.pdbx_seq_one_letter_code
_entity_poly.pdbx_strand_id
1 'polypeptide(L)' 'FGTFDVRDKRQRIGRNPKTGEEVPITPRRVLVFRPSQIMKAIVNGEAPSGGGD' A
#
# COMPACT_ATOMS: atom_id res chain seq x y z
N PHE A 1 8.23 13.19 -2.06
CA PHE A 1 8.70 11.81 -2.28
C PHE A 1 7.78 10.83 -1.56
N GLY A 2 7.84 10.64 -0.23
CA GLY A 2 6.91 9.78 0.50
C GLY A 2 7.58 9.16 1.72
N THR A 3 6.91 8.25 2.42
CA THR A 3 7.48 7.55 3.59
C THR A 3 7.38 6.04 3.46
N PHE A 4 8.34 5.31 4.02
CA PHE A 4 8.28 3.86 4.18
C PHE A 4 7.95 3.54 5.64
N ASP A 5 6.97 2.68 5.87
CA ASP A 5 6.66 2.14 7.19
C ASP A 5 6.78 0.62 7.20
N VAL A 6 7.17 0.07 8.34
CA VAL A 6 7.02 -1.37 8.63
C VAL A 6 5.66 -1.59 9.29
N ARG A 7 4.87 -2.54 8.78
CA ARG A 7 3.60 -2.97 9.40
C ARG A 7 3.61 -4.45 9.73
N ASP A 8 3.12 -4.78 10.91
CA ASP A 8 2.80 -6.16 11.29
C ASP A 8 1.44 -6.56 10.72
N LYS A 9 1.42 -7.65 9.95
CA LYS A 9 0.19 -8.28 9.45
C LYS A 9 -0.14 -9.49 10.29
N ARG A 10 -1.38 -9.56 10.77
CA ARG A 10 -1.92 -10.73 11.50
C ARG A 10 -2.20 -11.89 10.54
N GLN A 11 -2.31 -13.09 11.11
CA GLN A 11 -2.75 -14.27 10.38
C GLN A 11 -4.15 -14.07 9.80
N ARG A 12 -4.38 -14.61 8.60
CA ARG A 12 -5.70 -14.66 7.96
C ARG A 12 -5.77 -15.82 6.97
N ILE A 13 -6.97 -16.24 6.60
CA ILE A 13 -7.16 -17.20 5.52
C ILE A 13 -7.19 -16.45 4.19
N GLY A 14 -6.32 -16.85 3.26
CA GLY A 14 -6.34 -16.43 1.87
C GLY A 14 -6.86 -17.54 0.97
N ARG A 15 -6.88 -17.30 -0.34
CA ARG A 15 -7.21 -18.31 -1.34
C ARG A 15 -6.16 -18.35 -2.43
N ASN A 16 -5.87 -19.54 -2.95
CA ASN A 16 -5.09 -19.68 -4.16
C ASN A 16 -5.87 -19.06 -5.33
N PRO A 17 -5.38 -18.00 -6.00
CA PRO A 17 -6.14 -17.33 -7.06
C PRO A 17 -6.50 -18.23 -8.25
N LYS A 18 -5.79 -19.35 -8.44
CA LYS A 18 -6.02 -20.29 -9.54
C LYS A 18 -7.06 -21.37 -9.21
N THR A 19 -7.08 -21.87 -7.97
CA THR A 19 -7.91 -23.04 -7.58
C THR A 19 -9.03 -22.69 -6.61
N GLY A 20 -8.96 -21.55 -5.92
CA GLY A 20 -9.91 -21.14 -4.89
C GLY A 20 -9.70 -21.79 -3.52
N GLU A 21 -8.76 -22.74 -3.42
CA GLU A 21 -8.44 -23.43 -2.16
C GLU A 21 -7.98 -22.46 -1.08
N GLU A 22 -8.45 -22.68 0.14
CA GLU A 22 -8.12 -21.84 1.29
C GLU A 22 -6.73 -22.17 1.82
N VAL A 23 -5.89 -21.15 1.95
CA VAL A 23 -4.50 -21.29 2.41
C VAL A 23 -4.23 -20.29 3.53
N PRO A 24 -3.67 -20.72 4.67
CA PRO A 24 -3.34 -19.81 5.76
C PRO A 24 -2.21 -18.87 5.35
N ILE A 25 -2.42 -17.58 5.58
CA ILE A 25 -1.39 -16.55 5.45
C ILE A 25 -0.82 -16.27 6.83
N THR A 26 0.45 -16.61 7.03
CA THR A 26 1.14 -16.44 8.32
C THR A 26 1.35 -14.97 8.71
N PRO A 27 1.47 -14.67 10.01
CA PRO A 27 1.87 -13.35 10.48
C PRO A 27 3.25 -12.96 9.96
N ARG A 28 3.42 -11.69 9.57
CA ARG A 28 4.68 -11.18 9.02
C ARG A 28 4.79 -9.66 9.07
N ARG A 29 6.03 -9.16 9.04
CA ARG A 29 6.34 -7.74 8.82
C ARG A 29 6.42 -7.44 7.33
N VAL A 30 5.79 -6.35 6.91
CA VAL A 30 5.80 -5.89 5.51
C VAL A 30 6.19 -4.42 5.43
N LEU A 31 6.87 -4.04 4.36
CA LEU A 31 7.14 -2.64 4.04
C LEU A 31 5.96 -2.05 3.25
N VAL A 32 5.54 -0.85 3.64
CA VAL A 32 4.51 -0.08 2.93
C VAL A 32 5.07 1.28 2.59
N PHE A 33 4.97 1.65 1.31
CA PHE A 33 5.28 3.00 0.86
C PHE A 33 4.01 3.86 0.84
N ARG A 34 4.08 5.04 1.45
CA ARG A 34 3.04 6.08 1.41
C ARG A 34 3.54 7.26 0.58
N PRO A 35 3.08 7.42 -0.68
CA PRO A 35 3.50 8.55 -1.51
C PRO A 35 2.93 9.88 -0.99
N SER A 36 3.73 10.93 -1.06
CA SER A 36 3.28 12.31 -0.74
C SER A 36 2.21 12.79 -1.73
N GLN A 37 1.34 13.71 -1.32
CA GLN A 37 0.27 14.24 -2.19
C GLN A 37 0.82 14.84 -3.49
N ILE A 38 1.92 15.60 -3.41
CA ILE A 38 2.60 16.16 -4.58
C ILE A 38 3.04 15.06 -5.56
N MET A 39 3.60 13.96 -5.05
CA MET A 39 4.04 12.84 -5.90
C MET A 39 2.85 12.13 -6.56
N LYS A 40 1.75 11.95 -5.82
CA LYS A 40 0.53 11.36 -6.40
C LYS A 40 -0.01 12.23 -7.54
N ALA A 41 -0.09 13.55 -7.32
CA ALA A 41 -0.58 14.49 -8.33
C ALA A 41 0.27 14.42 -9.61
N ILE A 42 1.60 14.48 -9.47
CA ILE A 42 2.52 14.40 -10.62
C ILE A 42 2.36 13.08 -11.39
N VAL A 43 2.31 11.93 -10.69
CA VAL A 43 2.18 10.61 -11.33
C VAL A 43 0.81 10.43 -12.01
N ASN A 44 -0.24 11.02 -11.44
CA ASN A 44 -1.58 10.98 -12.00
C ASN A 44 -1.82 12.02 -13.11
N GLY A 45 -0.86 12.92 -13.37
CA GLY A 45 -1.04 14.01 -14.34
C GLY A 45 -1.93 15.15 -13.86
N GLU A 46 -2.13 15.27 -12.55
CA GLU A 46 -2.89 16.34 -11.91
C GLU A 46 -1.95 17.52 -11.61
N ALA A 47 -2.46 18.75 -11.76
CA ALA A 47 -1.75 19.92 -11.26
C ALA A 47 -1.63 19.81 -9.73
N PRO A 48 -0.43 19.92 -9.14
CA PRO A 48 -0.31 19.90 -7.69
C PRO A 48 -1.08 21.09 -7.14
N SER A 49 -2.17 20.83 -6.42
CA SER A 49 -2.90 21.85 -5.68
C SER A 49 -2.04 22.31 -4.51
N GLY A 50 -1.07 23.19 -4.81
CA GLY A 50 -0.38 23.97 -3.80
C GLY A 50 -1.41 24.88 -3.15
N GLY A 51 -1.65 24.69 -1.85
CA GLY A 51 -2.35 25.67 -1.04
C GLY A 51 -1.62 27.00 -1.16
N GLY A 52 -2.31 27.99 -1.75
CA GLY A 52 -2.07 29.39 -1.48
C GLY A 52 -2.88 29.74 -0.22
N ASP A 53 -2.22 30.49 0.67
CA ASP A 53 -2.57 30.87 2.05
C ASP A 53 -2.39 29.80 3.15
#